data_AF-X1JMB8-F1
#
_entry.id   AF-X1JMB8-F1
#
_cell.length_a   1.000
_cell.length_b   1.000
_cell.length_c   1.000
_cell.angle_alpha   90.00
_cell.angle_beta   90.00
_cell.angle_gamma   90.00
#
_symmetry.space_group_name_H-M   'P 1'
#
loop_
_entity.id
_entity.type
_entity.pdbx_description
1 polymer ?
#
loop_
_entity_poly.entity_id
_entity_poly.type
_entity_poly.pdbx_seq_one_letter_code
_entity_poly.pdbx_strand_id
1 'polypeptide(L)'
;QDMIGEKIGSNEVTIIDDPTLVGSYGYYLYDDEGIKAGPRHLLKDGIFQDMLHNRESAAFMQTKSTAAARAIGYNREPIPRMANTYLSPGDFELEELIEDVKIGVLMHNFTEWNIDDR
;
A
#
# COMPACT_ATOMS: atom_id res chain seq x y z
N GLN A 1 -14.85 -7.07 -4.41
CA GLN A 1 -15.37 -7.53 -3.10
C GLN A 1 -14.89 -8.95 -2.80
N ASP A 2 -14.81 -9.81 -3.82
CA ASP A 2 -14.63 -11.27 -3.70
C ASP A 2 -13.28 -11.76 -3.18
N MET A 3 -12.30 -10.87 -2.92
CA MET A 3 -10.96 -11.29 -2.49
C MET A 3 -10.60 -10.89 -1.06
N ILE A 4 -11.42 -10.10 -0.36
CA ILE A 4 -11.11 -9.74 1.03
C ILE A 4 -11.13 -11.01 1.87
N GLY A 5 -10.04 -11.27 2.59
CA GLY A 5 -9.82 -12.50 3.35
C GLY A 5 -9.17 -13.63 2.54
N GLU A 6 -9.00 -13.48 1.23
CA GLU A 6 -8.33 -14.48 0.40
C GLU A 6 -6.81 -14.38 0.52
N LYS A 7 -6.15 -15.53 0.41
CA LYS A 7 -4.70 -15.61 0.40
C LYS A 7 -4.16 -15.41 -1.02
N ILE A 8 -3.47 -14.30 -1.22
CA ILE A 8 -2.94 -13.88 -2.54
C ILE A 8 -1.41 -13.78 -2.57
N GLY A 9 -0.74 -14.02 -1.43
CA GLY A 9 0.71 -13.99 -1.30
C GLY A 9 1.25 -15.02 -0.32
N SER A 10 2.58 -15.06 -0.19
CA SER A 10 3.27 -15.83 0.86
C SER A 10 2.93 -15.28 2.25
N ASN A 11 3.06 -16.12 3.28
CA ASN A 11 2.88 -15.71 4.68
C ASN A 11 3.88 -14.62 5.10
N GLU A 12 5.02 -14.53 4.41
CA GLU A 12 6.05 -13.51 4.68
C GLU A 12 5.65 -12.10 4.20
N VAL A 13 4.57 -11.99 3.40
CA VAL A 13 4.22 -10.74 2.72
C VAL A 13 3.16 -9.98 3.51
N THR A 14 3.57 -8.87 4.11
CA THR A 14 2.67 -7.86 4.65
C THR A 14 2.95 -6.52 3.95
N ILE A 15 1.91 -5.94 3.35
CA ILE A 15 1.98 -4.68 2.58
C ILE A 15 1.18 -3.62 3.31
N ILE A 16 1.84 -2.50 3.60
CA ILE A 16 1.29 -1.38 4.34
C ILE A 16 1.36 -0.12 3.48
N ASP A 17 0.28 0.64 3.43
CA ASP A 17 0.28 2.03 2.95
C ASP A 17 0.12 2.96 4.16
N ASP A 18 1.18 3.71 4.49
CA ASP A 18 1.23 4.54 5.70
C ASP A 18 1.56 6.01 5.40
N PRO A 19 0.57 6.91 5.45
CA PRO A 19 0.79 8.35 5.32
C PRO A 19 1.35 9.02 6.58
N THR A 20 1.44 8.33 7.71
CA THR A 20 1.83 8.94 8.99
C THR A 20 3.34 8.92 9.24
N LEU A 21 4.12 8.37 8.30
CA LEU A 21 5.58 8.34 8.35
C LEU A 21 6.19 9.74 8.18
N VAL A 22 6.59 10.35 9.30
CA VAL A 22 7.18 11.70 9.34
C VAL A 22 8.43 11.78 8.46
N GLY A 23 8.49 12.80 7.59
CA GLY A 23 9.63 13.03 6.70
C GLY A 23 9.58 12.26 5.37
N SER A 24 8.58 11.40 5.17
CA SER A 24 8.33 10.74 3.88
C SER A 24 7.65 11.69 2.88
N TYR A 25 7.79 11.41 1.59
CA TYR A 25 7.12 12.19 0.53
C TYR A 25 5.60 12.01 0.52
N GLY A 26 5.10 10.87 0.98
CA GLY A 26 3.67 10.59 1.12
C GLY A 26 3.06 11.05 2.45
N TYR A 27 3.77 11.84 3.25
CA TYR A 27 3.34 12.21 4.60
C TYR A 27 2.10 13.11 4.63
N TYR A 28 1.07 12.71 5.40
CA TYR A 28 -0.07 13.55 5.79
C TYR A 28 -0.79 12.97 7.02
N LEU A 29 -1.47 13.84 7.79
CA LEU A 29 -2.27 13.45 8.96
C LEU A 29 -3.78 13.37 8.66
N TYR A 30 -4.21 14.05 7.60
CA TYR A 30 -5.57 14.04 7.10
C TYR A 30 -5.52 14.03 5.59
N ASP A 31 -6.44 13.30 4.96
CA ASP A 31 -6.58 13.29 3.51
C ASP A 31 -7.32 14.54 3.00
N ASP A 32 -7.49 14.67 1.69
CA ASP A 32 -8.13 15.86 1.09
C ASP A 32 -9.65 15.90 1.31
N GLU A 33 -10.23 14.88 1.94
CA GLU A 33 -11.63 14.86 2.42
C GLU A 33 -11.73 15.16 3.93
N GLY A 34 -10.59 15.39 4.60
CA GLY A 34 -10.50 15.67 6.03
C GLY A 34 -10.66 14.44 6.92
N ILE A 35 -10.46 13.23 6.39
CA ILE A 35 -10.44 11.99 7.17
C ILE A 35 -9.06 11.81 7.80
N LYS A 36 -9.03 11.51 9.10
CA LYS A 36 -7.79 11.26 9.83
C LYS A 36 -7.08 10.04 9.27
N ALA A 37 -5.81 10.21 8.93
CA ALA A 37 -4.99 9.18 8.33
C ALA A 37 -4.37 8.25 9.38
N GLY A 38 -4.04 7.03 8.95
CA GLY A 38 -3.40 6.00 9.75
C GLY A 38 -2.83 4.90 8.83
N PRO A 39 -2.02 3.98 9.37
CA PRO A 39 -1.48 2.87 8.61
C PRO A 39 -2.60 1.96 8.09
N ARG A 40 -2.52 1.60 6.80
CA ARG A 40 -3.48 0.75 6.10
C ARG A 40 -2.79 -0.55 5.75
N HIS A 41 -3.29 -1.67 6.28
CA HIS A 41 -2.81 -2.99 5.87
C HIS A 41 -3.58 -3.40 4.61
N LEU A 42 -2.90 -3.42 3.47
CA LEU A 42 -3.48 -3.89 2.20
C LEU A 42 -3.39 -5.42 2.11
N LEU A 43 -2.24 -5.94 2.55
CA LEU A 43 -1.97 -7.37 2.70
C LEU A 43 -1.39 -7.62 4.08
N LYS A 44 -1.86 -8.66 4.76
CA LYS A 44 -1.28 -9.12 6.03
C LYS A 44 -1.07 -10.61 5.98
N ASP A 45 0.17 -11.05 6.16
CA ASP A 45 0.59 -12.46 6.13
C ASP A 45 0.09 -13.19 4.87
N GLY A 46 0.16 -12.50 3.72
CA GLY A 46 -0.32 -13.00 2.44
C GLY A 46 -1.83 -12.93 2.22
N ILE A 47 -2.60 -12.44 3.20
CA ILE A 47 -4.07 -12.35 3.16
C ILE A 47 -4.50 -10.92 2.81
N PHE A 48 -5.37 -10.78 1.81
CA PHE A 48 -5.89 -9.48 1.38
C PHE A 48 -6.85 -8.90 2.43
N GLN A 49 -6.53 -7.70 2.93
CA GLN A 49 -7.21 -7.11 4.08
C GLN A 49 -8.18 -6.02 3.68
N ASP A 50 -7.70 -5.01 2.93
CA ASP A 50 -8.48 -3.80 2.65
C ASP A 50 -7.99 -3.11 1.37
N MET A 51 -8.78 -2.14 0.90
CA MET A 51 -8.49 -1.32 -0.27
C MET A 51 -8.31 0.15 0.10
N LEU A 52 -7.74 0.90 -0.84
CA LEU A 52 -7.66 2.36 -0.73
C LEU A 52 -9.01 2.96 -1.11
N HIS A 53 -9.60 3.71 -0.18
CA HIS A 53 -10.92 4.28 -0.31
C HIS A 53 -10.93 5.79 -0.02
N ASN A 54 -11.62 6.52 -0.88
CA ASN A 54 -12.26 7.81 -0.57
C ASN A 54 -13.68 7.56 -0.02
N ARG A 55 -14.41 8.62 0.37
CA ARG A 55 -15.79 8.49 0.87
C ARG A 55 -16.76 7.88 -0.14
N GLU A 56 -16.63 8.23 -1.42
CA GLU A 56 -17.51 7.73 -2.48
C GLU A 56 -17.36 6.21 -2.68
N SER A 57 -16.13 5.74 -2.94
CA SER A 57 -15.85 4.31 -3.12
C SER A 57 -16.16 3.51 -1.86
N ALA A 58 -15.88 4.07 -0.68
CA ALA A 58 -16.27 3.45 0.58
C ALA A 58 -17.79 3.28 0.69
N ALA A 59 -18.57 4.32 0.37
CA ALA A 59 -20.02 4.25 0.39
C ALA A 59 -20.56 3.22 -0.61
N PHE A 60 -20.02 3.18 -1.84
CA PHE A 60 -20.38 2.20 -2.86
C PHE A 60 -20.09 0.76 -2.41
N MET A 61 -18.95 0.55 -1.75
CA MET A 61 -18.54 -0.77 -1.25
C MET A 61 -19.05 -1.09 0.16
N GLN A 62 -19.93 -0.25 0.72
CA GLN A 62 -20.52 -0.40 2.05
C GLN A 62 -19.47 -0.55 3.17
N THR A 63 -18.35 0.16 3.04
CA THR A 63 -17.24 0.22 3.99
C THR A 63 -16.98 1.67 4.44
N LYS A 64 -15.83 1.92 5.08
CA LYS A 64 -15.40 3.25 5.52
C LYS A 64 -14.24 3.75 4.65
N SER A 65 -14.13 5.07 4.52
CA SER A 65 -12.94 5.67 3.90
C SER A 65 -11.70 5.28 4.69
N THR A 66 -10.65 4.88 3.98
CA THR A 66 -9.35 4.58 4.58
C THR A 66 -8.46 5.83 4.65
N ALA A 67 -9.02 7.01 4.38
CA ALA A 67 -8.30 8.29 4.27
C ALA A 67 -7.36 8.36 3.04
N ALA A 68 -7.68 7.65 1.96
CA ALA A 68 -6.82 7.55 0.79
C ALA A 68 -7.19 8.58 -0.31
N ALA A 69 -8.06 9.54 -0.03
CA ALA A 69 -8.47 10.54 -1.01
C ALA A 69 -7.37 11.61 -1.16
N ARG A 70 -6.71 11.65 -2.32
CA ARG A 70 -5.67 12.66 -2.61
C ARG A 70 -5.91 13.38 -3.93
N ALA A 71 -5.71 14.68 -3.92
CA ALA A 71 -5.69 15.57 -5.07
C ALA A 71 -4.30 16.18 -5.24
N ILE A 72 -3.98 16.57 -6.48
CA ILE A 72 -2.73 17.31 -6.78
C ILE A 72 -2.87 18.82 -6.47
N GLY A 73 -4.09 19.30 -6.21
CA GLY A 73 -4.38 20.69 -5.91
C GLY A 73 -5.87 20.95 -5.70
N TYR A 74 -6.20 22.13 -5.16
CA TYR A 74 -7.56 22.50 -4.74
C TYR A 74 -8.61 22.49 -5.86
N ASN A 75 -8.18 22.60 -7.11
CA ASN A 75 -9.04 22.65 -8.29
C ASN A 75 -9.20 21.29 -8.98
N ARG A 76 -8.78 20.22 -8.32
CA ARG A 76 -8.88 18.84 -8.81
C ARG A 76 -9.62 18.00 -7.79
N GLU A 77 -10.42 17.09 -8.29
CA GLU A 77 -11.14 16.13 -7.46
C GLU A 77 -10.14 15.14 -6.81
N PRO A 78 -10.24 14.91 -5.49
CA PRO A 78 -9.51 13.85 -4.83
C PRO A 78 -10.00 12.47 -5.28
N ILE A 79 -9.06 11.58 -5.59
CA ILE A 79 -9.36 10.18 -5.93
C ILE A 79 -8.61 9.25 -4.97
N PRO A 80 -9.02 7.96 -4.83
CA PRO A 80 -8.25 6.99 -4.05
C PRO A 80 -6.81 6.87 -4.58
N ARG A 81 -5.82 7.14 -3.73
CA ARG A 81 -4.39 7.11 -4.07
C ARG A 81 -3.55 6.61 -2.91
N MET A 82 -2.46 5.95 -3.28
CA MET A 82 -1.39 5.55 -2.36
C MET A 82 -0.75 6.76 -1.66
N ALA A 83 -0.16 6.51 -0.50
CA ALA A 83 0.73 7.38 0.24
C ALA A 83 2.16 6.83 0.19
N ASN A 84 2.61 6.16 1.26
CA ASN A 84 3.87 5.43 1.30
C ASN A 84 3.56 3.94 1.39
N THR A 85 3.57 3.26 0.25
CA THR A 85 3.34 1.81 0.17
C THR A 85 4.66 1.06 0.27
N TYR A 86 4.76 0.14 1.22
CA TYR A 86 5.97 -0.67 1.43
C TYR A 86 5.64 -2.08 1.93
N LEU A 87 6.60 -2.98 1.77
CA LEU A 87 6.61 -4.29 2.42
C LEU A 87 7.15 -4.11 3.85
N SER A 88 6.47 -4.64 4.85
CA SER A 88 7.00 -4.65 6.21
C SER A 88 8.31 -5.46 6.28
N PRO A 89 9.28 -5.06 7.10
CA PRO A 89 10.50 -5.84 7.29
C PRO A 89 10.16 -7.22 7.86
N GLY A 90 10.87 -8.24 7.38
CA GLY A 90 10.92 -9.57 7.98
C GLY A 90 12.16 -9.73 8.85
N ASP A 91 12.51 -10.98 9.15
CA ASP A 91 13.60 -11.31 10.07
C ASP A 91 14.94 -11.65 9.39
N PHE A 92 14.95 -11.73 8.06
CA PHE A 92 16.14 -12.12 7.29
C PHE A 92 16.99 -10.91 6.92
N GLU A 93 18.30 -11.03 7.10
CA GLU A 93 19.29 -10.12 6.52
C GLU A 93 19.49 -10.41 5.02
N LEU A 94 20.02 -9.43 4.27
CA LEU A 94 20.24 -9.58 2.83
C LEU A 94 21.17 -10.76 2.51
N GLU A 95 22.20 -10.98 3.32
CA GLU A 95 23.14 -12.08 3.17
C GLU A 95 22.45 -13.45 3.28
N GLU A 96 21.52 -13.59 4.23
CA GLU A 96 20.75 -14.82 4.43
C GLU A 96 19.77 -15.05 3.27
N LEU A 97 19.24 -13.99 2.66
CA LEU A 97 18.36 -14.12 1.49
C LEU A 97 19.10 -14.62 0.23
N ILE A 98 20.41 -14.39 0.12
CA ILE A 98 21.18 -14.70 -1.09
C ILE A 98 22.06 -15.95 -0.98
N GLU A 99 22.33 -16.46 0.22
CA GLU A 99 23.34 -17.51 0.44
C GLU A 99 23.07 -18.81 -0.32
N ASP A 100 21.79 -19.18 -0.49
CA ASP A 100 21.37 -20.40 -1.18
C ASP A 100 21.20 -20.23 -2.71
N VAL A 101 21.40 -19.01 -3.22
CA VAL A 101 21.22 -18.71 -4.65
C VAL A 101 22.43 -19.17 -5.46
N LYS A 102 22.33 -20.33 -6.11
CA LYS A 102 23.42 -20.90 -6.94
C LYS A 102 23.71 -20.10 -8.22
N ILE A 103 22.65 -19.60 -8.87
CA ILE A 103 22.69 -18.76 -10.07
C ILE A 103 21.46 -17.85 -10.01
N GLY A 104 21.66 -16.53 -10.02
CA GLY A 104 20.55 -15.57 -9.92
C GLY A 104 20.97 -14.14 -10.27
N VAL A 105 20.02 -13.22 -10.14
CA VAL A 105 20.23 -11.78 -10.37
C VAL A 105 19.77 -11.02 -9.13
N LEU A 106 20.66 -10.21 -8.56
CA LEU A 106 20.32 -9.25 -7.52
C LEU A 106 20.03 -7.89 -8.16
N MET A 107 18.79 -7.43 -8.06
CA MET A 107 18.38 -6.11 -8.53
C MET A 107 18.22 -5.17 -7.32
N HIS A 108 19.18 -4.26 -7.14
CA HIS A 108 19.19 -3.33 -6.00
C HIS A 108 18.34 -2.08 -6.25
N ASN A 109 18.25 -1.61 -7.50
CA ASN A 109 17.55 -0.39 -7.87
C ASN A 109 16.70 -0.62 -9.13
N PHE A 110 15.70 0.22 -9.27
CA PHE A 110 14.81 0.30 -10.42
C PHE A 110 14.55 1.77 -10.75
N THR A 111 14.17 2.06 -11.99
CA THR A 111 13.95 3.43 -12.46
C THR A 111 12.48 3.77 -12.65
N GLU A 112 11.67 2.86 -13.19
CA GLU A 112 10.26 3.13 -13.52
C GLU A 112 9.41 1.85 -13.43
N TRP A 113 8.12 2.03 -13.14
CA TRP A 113 7.13 0.96 -13.09
C TRP A 113 5.86 1.39 -13.79
N ASN A 114 5.27 0.48 -14.57
CA ASN A 114 3.91 0.60 -15.08
C ASN A 114 3.21 -0.73 -14.85
N ILE A 115 1.95 -0.64 -14.46
CA ILE A 115 1.06 -1.80 -14.26
C ILE A 115 -0.12 -1.56 -15.19
N ASP A 116 -0.51 -2.60 -15.94
CA ASP A 116 -1.75 -2.63 -16.68
C ASP A 116 -2.77 -3.41 -15.86
N ASP A 117 -3.86 -2.76 -15.49
CA ASP A 117 -4.93 -3.35 -14.66
C ASP A 117 -6.01 -4.03 -15.54
N ARG A 118 -5.66 -4.44 -16.77
CA ARG A 118 -6.56 -5.06 -17.76
C ARG A 118 -6.34 -6.55 -17.96
#